data_AF-A0A834M982-F1
#
_entry.id   AF-A0A834M982-F1
#
_cell.length_a   1.000
_cell.length_b   1.000
_cell.length_c   1.000
_cell.angle_alpha   90.00
_cell.angle_beta   90.00
_cell.angle_gamma   90.00
#
_symmetry.space_group_name_H-M   'P 1'
#
loop_
_entity.id
_entity.type
_entity.pdbx_description
1 polymer ?
#
loop_
_entity_poly.entity_id
_entity_poly.type
_entity_poly.pdbx_seq_one_letter_code
_entity_poly.pdbx_strand_id
1 'polypeptide(L)'
;MLDKEGSHSTYKKLSKHDDWNNWSFVNKIVDVMKNSKGCVKCKLIEASQIYGDELMFIPYLISAIAKDCSLMVTFRKLVGDFSESSGHNHIFRTNYGYYLVNIGIFDLYPKPLYTIQKHYKRNKDIFKAFKKEK
;
A
#
# COMPACT_ATOMS: atom_id res chain seq x y z
N MET A 1 11.84 -7.02 -3.23
CA MET A 1 11.80 -7.49 -4.63
C MET A 1 11.65 -6.27 -5.53
N LEU A 2 12.66 -5.96 -6.36
CA LEU A 2 12.59 -4.87 -7.34
C LEU A 2 11.38 -5.13 -8.25
N ASP A 3 10.42 -4.20 -8.32
CA ASP A 3 9.16 -4.40 -9.07
C ASP A 3 9.44 -4.75 -10.53
N LYS A 4 9.39 -6.05 -10.83
CA LYS A 4 9.10 -6.57 -12.17
C LYS A 4 7.61 -6.44 -12.50
N GLU A 5 6.77 -6.09 -11.51
CA GLU A 5 5.30 -6.01 -11.61
C GLU A 5 4.82 -4.85 -12.46
N GLY A 6 5.60 -3.77 -12.57
CA GLY A 6 5.34 -2.79 -13.61
C GLY A 6 5.73 -3.38 -14.95
N SER A 7 4.77 -3.97 -15.65
CA SER A 7 5.02 -4.44 -17.01
C SER A 7 5.35 -3.23 -17.90
N HIS A 8 6.24 -3.42 -18.88
CA HIS A 8 6.64 -2.37 -19.83
C HIS A 8 5.43 -1.70 -20.51
N SER A 9 4.32 -2.43 -20.69
CA SER A 9 3.08 -1.90 -21.27
C SER A 9 2.33 -0.94 -20.32
N THR A 10 2.30 -1.23 -19.02
CA THR A 10 1.75 -0.35 -17.97
C THR A 10 2.45 1.01 -17.98
N TYR A 11 3.78 1.02 -18.08
CA TYR A 11 4.56 2.26 -18.15
C TYR A 11 4.40 3.01 -19.48
N LYS A 12 4.34 2.28 -20.61
CA LYS A 12 4.10 2.87 -21.94
C LYS A 12 2.76 3.58 -22.03
N LYS A 13 1.74 3.11 -21.31
CA LYS A 13 0.42 3.76 -21.25
C LYS A 13 0.48 5.09 -20.47
N LEU A 14 1.16 5.09 -19.33
CA LEU A 14 1.37 6.33 -18.53
C LEU A 14 2.21 7.37 -19.27
N SER A 15 3.19 6.96 -20.07
CA SER A 15 4.03 7.90 -20.83
C SER A 15 3.34 8.52 -22.04
N LYS A 16 2.12 8.06 -22.40
CA LYS A 16 1.33 8.63 -23.50
C LYS A 16 0.39 9.74 -23.04
N HIS A 17 0.19 9.87 -21.75
CA HIS A 17 -0.70 10.88 -21.17
C HIS A 17 0.08 11.75 -20.19
N ASP A 18 0.60 12.86 -20.69
CA ASP A 18 1.34 13.85 -19.88
C ASP A 18 0.44 14.66 -18.93
N ASP A 19 -0.88 14.59 -19.12
CA ASP A 19 -1.87 15.51 -18.53
C ASP A 19 -2.76 14.90 -17.43
N TRP A 20 -2.40 13.74 -16.89
CA TRP A 20 -3.22 13.15 -15.83
C TRP A 20 -3.18 14.01 -14.57
N ASN A 21 -4.30 14.67 -14.28
CA ASN A 21 -4.49 15.41 -13.05
C ASN A 21 -4.28 14.44 -11.88
N ASN A 22 -3.15 14.61 -11.16
CA ASN A 22 -2.50 13.57 -10.35
C ASN A 22 -3.37 12.91 -9.27
N TRP A 23 -4.50 13.52 -8.93
CA TRP A 23 -5.37 13.14 -7.82
C TRP A 23 -6.81 12.82 -8.23
N SER A 24 -7.19 13.00 -9.50
CA SER A 24 -8.58 12.79 -9.96
C SER A 24 -9.08 11.36 -9.69
N PHE A 25 -8.17 10.40 -9.74
CA PHE A 25 -8.44 8.98 -9.46
C PHE A 25 -8.93 8.74 -8.02
N VAL A 26 -8.52 9.57 -7.04
CA VAL A 26 -8.92 9.40 -5.64
C VAL A 26 -10.42 9.61 -5.49
N ASN A 27 -10.96 10.68 -6.08
CA ASN A 27 -12.40 10.94 -6.05
C ASN A 27 -13.18 9.82 -6.74
N LYS A 28 -12.70 9.34 -7.90
CA LYS A 28 -13.29 8.19 -8.61
C LYS A 28 -13.31 6.93 -7.73
N ILE A 29 -12.23 6.62 -7.01
CA ILE A 29 -12.19 5.50 -6.05
C ILE A 29 -13.24 5.70 -4.97
N VAL A 30 -13.26 6.87 -4.33
CA VAL A 30 -14.19 7.17 -3.23
C VAL A 30 -15.63 6.97 -3.69
N ASP A 31 -15.98 7.41 -4.90
CA ASP A 31 -17.33 7.26 -5.45
C ASP A 31 -17.68 5.80 -5.78
N VAL A 32 -16.71 5.03 -6.31
CA VAL A 32 -16.88 3.58 -6.51
C VAL A 32 -17.07 2.88 -5.17
N MET A 33 -16.32 3.27 -4.14
CA MET A 33 -16.35 2.63 -2.82
C MET A 33 -17.63 2.95 -2.04
N LYS A 34 -18.13 4.18 -2.08
CA LYS A 34 -19.36 4.61 -1.40
C LYS A 34 -20.58 3.74 -1.77
N ASN A 35 -20.64 3.31 -3.03
CA ASN A 35 -21.77 2.55 -3.56
C ASN A 35 -21.50 1.04 -3.60
N SER A 36 -20.33 0.59 -3.14
CA SER A 36 -19.93 -0.81 -3.25
C SER A 36 -20.11 -1.58 -1.94
N LYS A 37 -20.70 -2.77 -2.04
CA LYS A 37 -20.60 -3.83 -1.04
C LYS A 37 -19.78 -4.97 -1.65
N GLY A 38 -18.89 -5.58 -0.87
CA GLY A 38 -18.08 -6.72 -1.29
C GLY A 38 -16.60 -6.39 -1.56
N CYS A 39 -15.95 -7.19 -2.41
CA CYS A 39 -14.51 -7.12 -2.64
C CYS A 39 -14.08 -5.82 -3.35
N VAL A 40 -13.28 -5.01 -2.66
CA VAL A 40 -12.71 -3.74 -3.16
C VAL A 40 -11.95 -3.95 -4.48
N LYS A 41 -11.13 -5.00 -4.57
CA LYS A 41 -10.35 -5.31 -5.78
C LYS A 41 -11.26 -5.58 -6.97
N CYS A 42 -12.31 -6.38 -6.81
CA CYS A 42 -13.23 -6.70 -7.89
C CYS A 42 -13.94 -5.45 -8.40
N LYS A 43 -14.36 -4.57 -7.48
CA LYS A 43 -15.06 -3.32 -7.80
C LYS A 43 -14.16 -2.31 -8.52
N LEU A 44 -12.90 -2.22 -8.14
CA LEU A 44 -11.92 -1.40 -8.85
C LEU A 44 -11.64 -1.92 -10.26
N ILE A 45 -11.59 -3.25 -10.44
CA ILE A 45 -11.43 -3.86 -11.77
C ILE A 45 -12.65 -3.57 -12.66
N GLU A 46 -13.87 -3.75 -12.13
CA GLU A 46 -15.11 -3.41 -12.83
C GLU A 46 -15.16 -1.92 -13.20
N ALA A 47 -14.84 -1.03 -12.25
CA ALA A 47 -14.80 0.41 -12.49
C ALA A 47 -13.72 0.80 -13.51
N SER A 48 -12.60 0.08 -13.59
CA SER A 48 -11.55 0.36 -14.57
C SER A 48 -12.02 0.18 -16.03
N GLN A 49 -13.05 -0.62 -16.25
CA GLN A 49 -13.68 -0.75 -17.58
C GLN A 49 -14.47 0.51 -17.96
N ILE A 50 -14.93 1.29 -16.97
CA ILE A 50 -15.77 2.47 -17.14
C ILE A 50 -14.91 3.75 -17.17
N TYR A 51 -13.98 3.87 -16.24
CA TYR A 51 -13.14 5.08 -16.07
C TYR A 51 -11.85 5.07 -16.90
N GLY A 52 -11.65 4.04 -17.72
CA GLY A 52 -10.45 3.87 -18.55
C GLY A 52 -9.20 3.49 -17.77
N ASP A 53 -8.04 3.64 -18.43
CA ASP A 53 -6.74 3.15 -17.95
C ASP A 53 -6.34 3.72 -16.57
N GLU A 54 -6.88 4.86 -16.10
CA GLU A 54 -6.46 5.49 -14.82
C GLU A 54 -6.64 4.59 -13.59
N LEU A 55 -7.77 3.87 -13.49
CA LEU A 55 -8.02 2.99 -12.34
C LEU A 55 -7.21 1.68 -12.41
N MET A 56 -6.65 1.35 -13.59
CA MET A 56 -5.79 0.19 -13.79
C MET A 56 -4.52 0.25 -12.92
N PHE A 57 -4.07 1.46 -12.55
CA PHE A 57 -2.83 1.67 -11.80
C PHE A 57 -3.03 1.67 -10.28
N ILE A 58 -4.27 1.63 -9.80
CA ILE A 58 -4.57 1.68 -8.37
C ILE A 58 -3.94 0.55 -7.58
N PRO A 59 -3.96 -0.72 -8.04
CA PRO A 59 -3.29 -1.80 -7.32
C PRO A 59 -1.79 -1.52 -7.09
N TYR A 60 -1.13 -0.89 -8.07
CA TYR A 60 0.26 -0.48 -7.93
C TYR A 60 0.42 0.63 -6.88
N LEU A 61 -0.45 1.64 -6.90
CA LEU A 61 -0.40 2.73 -5.91
C LEU A 61 -0.68 2.24 -4.49
N ILE A 62 -1.64 1.32 -4.31
CA ILE A 62 -1.89 0.67 -3.02
C ILE A 62 -0.66 -0.11 -2.57
N SER A 63 -0.04 -0.88 -3.47
CA SER A 63 1.22 -1.59 -3.18
C SER A 63 2.34 -0.61 -2.81
N ALA A 64 2.44 0.54 -3.48
CA ALA A 64 3.41 1.58 -3.16
C ALA A 64 3.18 2.19 -1.77
N ILE A 65 1.91 2.39 -1.35
CA ILE A 65 1.57 2.83 0.01
C ILE A 65 1.97 1.75 1.02
N ALA A 66 1.61 0.49 0.77
CA ALA A 66 1.92 -0.61 1.66
C ALA A 66 3.44 -0.88 1.80
N LYS A 67 4.23 -0.57 0.76
CA LYS A 67 5.71 -0.66 0.79
C LYS A 67 6.37 0.53 1.50
N ASP A 68 5.64 1.62 1.71
CA ASP A 68 6.14 2.89 2.27
C ASP A 68 5.42 3.27 3.58
N CYS A 69 4.66 2.34 4.17
CA CYS A 69 3.94 2.55 5.42
C CYS A 69 4.82 2.19 6.63
N SER A 70 4.45 2.76 7.78
CA SER A 70 5.16 2.54 9.05
C SER A 70 4.32 1.67 9.99
N LEU A 71 4.98 0.81 10.78
CA LEU A 71 4.34 0.05 11.86
C LEU A 71 4.77 0.64 13.20
N MET A 72 3.80 1.04 14.02
CA MET A 72 4.05 1.43 15.42
C MET A 72 3.60 0.29 16.32
N VAL A 73 4.54 -0.26 17.07
CA VAL A 73 4.27 -1.30 18.07
C VAL A 73 4.43 -0.68 19.44
N THR A 74 3.36 -0.69 20.23
CA THR A 74 3.35 -0.17 21.59
C THR A 74 3.21 -1.31 22.59
N PHE A 75 4.00 -1.25 23.66
CA PHE A 75 4.00 -2.23 24.73
C PHE A 75 3.63 -1.53 26.03
N ARG A 76 2.62 -2.03 26.72
CA ARG A 76 2.26 -1.58 28.07
C ARG A 76 2.41 -2.75 29.03
N LYS A 77 3.33 -2.61 30.00
CA LYS A 77 3.46 -3.61 31.07
C LYS A 77 2.19 -3.62 31.90
N LEU A 78 1.67 -4.81 32.16
CA LEU A 78 0.51 -5.01 33.01
C LEU A 78 0.96 -5.42 34.41
N VAL A 79 0.24 -4.94 35.43
CA VAL A 79 0.51 -5.23 36.84
C VAL A 79 -0.65 -6.08 37.36
N GLY A 80 -0.35 -7.29 37.84
CA GLY A 80 -1.32 -8.29 38.31
C GLY A 80 -1.16 -9.64 37.62
N ASP A 81 -1.84 -10.67 38.18
CA ASP A 81 -1.91 -12.00 37.58
C ASP A 81 -3.01 -12.04 36.52
N PHE A 82 -2.60 -12.10 35.26
CA PHE A 82 -3.52 -12.26 34.13
C PHE A 82 -3.60 -13.74 33.78
N SER A 83 -4.77 -14.34 34.00
CA SER A 83 -5.03 -15.69 33.52
C SER A 83 -5.13 -15.69 31.99
N GLU A 84 -4.53 -16.70 31.35
CA GLU A 84 -4.58 -16.90 29.89
C GLU A 84 -6.03 -17.02 29.36
N SER A 85 -7.00 -17.25 30.25
CA SER A 85 -8.44 -17.39 29.97
C SER A 85 -9.20 -16.08 29.71
N SER A 86 -8.55 -14.91 29.77
CA SER A 86 -9.23 -13.61 29.63
C SER A 86 -9.57 -13.19 28.18
N GLY A 87 -9.25 -14.01 27.18
CA GLY A 87 -9.68 -13.79 25.79
C GLY A 87 -9.06 -12.55 25.11
N HIS A 88 -8.02 -11.96 25.71
CA HIS A 88 -7.36 -10.79 25.16
C HIS A 88 -6.28 -11.20 24.15
N ASN A 89 -6.63 -11.16 22.86
CA ASN A 89 -5.77 -11.53 21.72
C ASN A 89 -4.48 -10.70 21.54
N HIS A 90 -4.16 -9.82 22.49
CA HIS A 90 -3.09 -8.82 22.41
C HIS A 90 -2.19 -8.81 23.65
N ILE A 91 -2.34 -9.77 24.57
CA ILE A 91 -1.48 -9.90 25.74
C ILE A 91 -0.39 -10.94 25.49
N PHE A 92 0.87 -10.52 25.61
CA PHE A 92 2.04 -11.38 25.47
C PHE A 92 2.66 -11.65 26.83
N ARG A 93 2.93 -12.93 27.12
CA ARG A 93 3.69 -13.36 28.29
C ARG A 93 5.17 -13.43 27.94
N THR A 94 6.01 -12.85 28.78
CA THR A 94 7.48 -12.90 28.67
C THR A 94 8.10 -13.26 30.01
N ASN A 95 9.42 -13.48 30.06
CA ASN A 95 10.15 -13.68 31.32
C ASN A 95 10.11 -12.44 32.24
N TYR A 96 9.70 -11.27 31.73
CA TYR A 96 9.63 -10.00 32.46
C TYR A 96 8.20 -9.62 32.90
N GLY A 97 7.23 -10.52 32.67
CA GLY A 97 5.81 -10.33 32.98
C GLY A 97 4.93 -10.25 31.73
N TYR A 98 3.71 -9.73 31.93
CA TYR A 98 2.68 -9.61 30.90
C TYR A 98 2.66 -8.22 30.27
N TYR A 99 2.50 -8.16 28.95
CA TYR A 99 2.46 -6.93 28.18
C TYR A 99 1.25 -6.90 27.26
N LEU A 100 0.49 -5.81 27.30
CA LEU A 100 -0.48 -5.49 26.27
C LEU A 100 0.26 -4.89 25.07
N VAL A 101 0.07 -5.47 23.89
CA VAL A 101 0.73 -5.07 22.65
C VAL A 101 -0.30 -4.55 21.67
N ASN A 102 -0.15 -3.29 21.26
CA ASN A 102 -0.96 -2.73 20.17
C ASN A 102 -0.08 -2.44 18.97
N ILE A 103 -0.57 -2.83 17.78
CA ILE A 103 0.09 -2.57 16.50
C ILE A 103 -0.78 -1.59 15.72
N GLY A 104 -0.23 -0.44 15.39
CA GLY A 104 -0.85 0.54 14.49
C GLY A 104 -0.08 0.64 13.17
N ILE A 105 -0.79 0.96 12.09
CA ILE A 105 -0.21 1.22 10.76
C ILE A 105 -0.36 2.71 10.46
N PHE A 106 0.74 3.35 10.06
CA PHE A 106 0.86 4.78 9.79
C PHE A 106 1.32 5.03 8.35
N ASP A 107 1.28 6.28 7.91
CA ASP A 107 1.72 6.73 6.58
C ASP A 107 0.91 6.15 5.40
N LEU A 108 -0.37 5.86 5.63
CA LEU A 108 -1.30 5.34 4.63
C LEU A 108 -1.84 6.40 3.65
N TYR A 109 -1.06 7.44 3.38
CA TYR A 109 -1.49 8.54 2.51
C TYR A 109 -1.55 8.11 1.04
N PRO A 110 -2.58 8.50 0.28
CA PRO A 110 -2.65 8.24 -1.16
C PRO A 110 -1.41 8.76 -1.88
N LYS A 111 -0.85 7.95 -2.79
CA LYS A 111 0.27 8.36 -3.65
C LYS A 111 -0.25 8.91 -4.98
N PRO A 112 0.31 10.01 -5.50
CA PRO A 112 -0.08 10.56 -6.79
C PRO A 112 0.38 9.66 -7.94
N LEU A 113 -0.29 9.74 -9.09
CA LEU A 113 0.02 8.93 -10.28
C LEU A 113 1.47 9.08 -10.77
N TYR A 114 2.06 10.27 -10.69
CA TYR A 114 3.46 10.49 -11.05
C TYR A 114 4.46 9.61 -10.26
N THR A 115 4.06 9.09 -9.09
CA THR A 115 4.87 8.16 -8.28
C THR A 115 5.33 6.96 -9.09
N ILE A 116 4.49 6.49 -10.02
CA ILE A 116 4.80 5.35 -10.87
C ILE A 116 5.98 5.67 -11.81
N GLN A 117 5.96 6.84 -12.44
CA GLN A 117 7.07 7.30 -13.29
C GLN A 117 8.34 7.54 -12.47
N LYS A 118 8.21 8.11 -11.27
CA LYS A 118 9.33 8.30 -10.32
C LYS A 118 9.96 6.95 -9.94
N HIS A 119 9.15 5.97 -9.58
CA HIS A 119 9.62 4.63 -9.24
C HIS A 119 10.28 3.93 -10.43
N TYR A 120 9.76 4.10 -11.64
CA TYR A 120 10.37 3.56 -12.86
C TYR A 120 11.78 4.13 -13.09
N LYS A 121 11.94 5.46 -13.06
CA LYS A 121 13.24 6.12 -13.21
C LYS A 121 14.23 5.62 -12.14
N ARG A 122 13.80 5.63 -10.87
CA ARG A 122 14.61 5.15 -9.75
C ARG A 122 15.04 3.69 -9.92
N ASN A 123 14.13 2.80 -10.33
CA ASN A 123 14.46 1.39 -10.55
C ASN A 123 15.48 1.22 -11.68
N LYS A 124 15.37 1.99 -12.78
CA LYS A 124 16.35 1.97 -13.87
C LYS A 124 17.74 2.37 -13.37
N ASP A 125 17.82 3.40 -12.54
CA ASP A 125 19.09 3.87 -11.97
C ASP A 125 19.68 2.83 -11.01
N ILE A 126 18.85 2.23 -10.14
CA ILE A 126 19.25 1.12 -9.26
C ILE A 126 19.82 -0.03 -10.09
N PHE A 127 19.12 -0.50 -11.12
CA PHE A 127 19.60 -1.59 -11.97
C PHE A 127 20.90 -1.22 -12.71
N LYS A 128 21.04 0.02 -13.15
CA LYS A 128 22.26 0.51 -13.80
C LYS A 128 23.44 0.51 -12.83
N ALA A 129 23.22 0.91 -11.57
CA ALA A 129 24.24 0.86 -10.52
C ALA A 129 24.66 -0.60 -10.22
N PHE A 130 23.69 -1.48 -9.94
CA PHE A 130 23.96 -2.90 -9.66
C PHE A 130 24.68 -3.64 -10.81
N LYS A 131 24.44 -3.25 -12.06
CA LYS A 131 25.13 -3.84 -13.23
C LYS A 131 26.55 -3.32 -13.42
N LYS A 132 26.91 -2.15 -12.88
CA LYS A 132 28.27 -1.60 -12.95
C LYS A 132 29.20 -2.18 -11.88
N GLU A 133 28.64 -2.76 -10.83
CA GLU A 133 29.37 -3.41 -9.73
C GLU A 133 29.66 -4.90 -10.00
N LYS A 134 29.26 -5.42 -11.16
CA LYS A 134 29.59 -6.77 -11.66
C LYS A 134 30.51 -6.68 -12.86
#